data_AF-A0A441TNU4-F1
#
_entry.id   AF-A0A441TNU4-F1
#
_cell.length_a   1.000
_cell.length_b   1.000
_cell.length_c   1.000
_cell.angle_alpha   90.00
_cell.angle_beta   90.00
_cell.angle_gamma   90.00
#
_symmetry.space_group_name_H-M   'P 1'
#
loop_
_entity.id
_entity.type
_entity.pdbx_description
1 polymer ?
#
loop_
_entity_poly.entity_id
_entity_poly.type
_entity_poly.pdbx_seq_one_letter_code
_entity_poly.pdbx_strand_id
1 'polypeptide(L)'
;MAAPSNLPSAKRVAEMCFDAYRLTADQNCDIALRGNLEALAEHFSELGTLKSVFIEELVPWNSFARPSNVGHAAIADLLITGAAAAALSSNYDILIERRAWDYGSDFRGSLDGDEANVDSAKRSPLLKFHGCSHRDKVSTIWAPSQFQDPVIAGRIARSKTWMAANLREKDLLVVGFWSDWDYLNQLLGAVLRDVAPLSVTVVDPSKTNQLQQKAPDLWALAHSQNVIFNHVPESGADVLDDLRRTFSKNYVRQFLAAGRPAFEAEVGIECAVVLLESPDFDSETLYDWRRDAEGVPSGEPAAMTHPAHAEALGFFHLLLRHAGADLVPTGYHIHGRVIRVINGAGAILGTLRTKFVEAPAALGADIVVAVGATDLGLPGNVVRRGRVGDVVRPEAGGEWFDMQSARAELNI
;
A
#
# COMPACT_ATOMS: atom_id res chain seq x y z
N MET A 1 12.58 -7.57 8.72
CA MET A 1 11.87 -7.08 7.51
C MET A 1 12.73 -7.32 6.28
N ALA A 2 12.11 -7.61 5.14
CA ALA A 2 12.80 -7.80 3.87
C ALA A 2 13.43 -6.51 3.33
N ALA A 3 14.43 -6.67 2.45
CA ALA A 3 15.06 -5.58 1.72
C ALA A 3 14.05 -4.83 0.82
N PRO A 4 14.31 -3.55 0.49
CA PRO A 4 15.42 -2.70 0.94
C PRO A 4 15.24 -2.10 2.34
N SER A 5 14.08 -2.28 2.98
CA SER A 5 13.76 -1.62 4.25
C SER A 5 14.72 -2.02 5.38
N ASN A 6 15.01 -3.32 5.55
CA ASN A 6 16.03 -3.83 6.47
C ASN A 6 16.04 -3.15 7.85
N LEU A 7 14.85 -2.90 8.42
CA LEU A 7 14.71 -2.24 9.71
C LEU A 7 15.31 -3.09 10.84
N PRO A 8 15.95 -2.46 11.85
CA PRO A 8 16.59 -3.19 12.94
C PRO A 8 15.55 -3.93 13.79
N SER A 9 15.91 -5.10 14.30
CA SER A 9 15.09 -5.83 15.28
C SER A 9 15.10 -5.12 16.64
N ALA A 10 14.14 -5.45 17.51
CA ALA A 10 14.08 -4.89 18.87
C ALA A 10 15.38 -5.13 19.64
N LYS A 11 15.95 -6.35 19.54
CA LYS A 11 17.26 -6.67 20.13
C LYS A 11 18.37 -5.75 19.60
N ARG A 12 18.43 -5.50 18.29
CA ARG A 12 19.46 -4.64 17.72
C ARG A 12 19.30 -3.19 18.18
N VAL A 13 18.07 -2.70 18.31
CA VAL A 13 17.78 -1.38 18.86
C VAL A 13 18.22 -1.31 20.33
N ALA A 14 17.96 -2.34 21.14
CA ALA A 14 18.42 -2.42 22.53
C ALA A 14 19.94 -2.27 22.64
N GLU A 15 20.69 -3.02 21.82
CA GLU A 15 22.14 -2.97 21.79
C GLU A 15 22.65 -1.56 21.43
N MET A 16 22.03 -0.93 20.43
CA MET A 16 22.40 0.43 20.00
C MET A 16 22.14 1.47 21.09
N CYS A 17 20.96 1.45 21.71
CA CYS A 17 20.61 2.38 22.80
C CYS A 17 21.53 2.18 24.01
N PHE A 18 21.77 0.92 24.40
CA PHE A 18 22.61 0.57 25.53
C PHE A 18 24.08 0.98 25.31
N ASP A 19 24.64 0.65 24.16
CA ASP A 19 26.03 0.97 23.83
C ASP A 19 26.22 2.50 23.78
N ALA A 20 25.24 3.24 23.24
CA ALA A 20 25.26 4.71 23.25
C ALA A 20 25.22 5.26 24.69
N TYR A 21 24.30 4.78 25.51
CA TYR A 21 24.15 5.24 26.90
C TYR A 21 25.39 4.99 27.76
N ARG A 22 26.01 3.81 27.60
CA ARG A 22 27.26 3.49 28.31
C ARG A 22 28.42 4.40 27.94
N LEU A 23 28.49 4.82 26.69
CA LEU A 23 29.53 5.72 26.21
C LEU A 23 29.32 7.15 26.69
N THR A 24 28.08 7.62 26.77
CA THR A 24 27.77 9.04 27.00
C THR A 24 27.42 9.40 28.43
N ALA A 25 26.83 8.48 29.20
CA ALA A 25 26.22 8.82 30.49
C ALA A 25 26.59 7.86 31.64
N ASP A 26 26.52 6.55 31.44
CA ASP A 26 26.78 5.58 32.53
C ASP A 26 27.56 4.35 32.07
N GLN A 27 28.89 4.39 32.24
CA GLN A 27 29.78 3.29 31.89
C GLN A 27 29.50 1.99 32.66
N ASN A 28 28.80 2.06 33.79
CA ASN A 28 28.51 0.92 34.68
C ASN A 28 27.06 0.41 34.55
N CYS A 29 26.30 0.88 33.56
CA CYS A 29 24.96 0.38 33.29
C CYS A 29 24.95 -1.16 33.15
N ASP A 30 23.96 -1.81 33.77
CA ASP A 30 23.89 -3.27 33.87
C ASP A 30 23.88 -3.96 32.51
N ILE A 31 24.90 -4.78 32.25
CA ILE A 31 25.09 -5.50 31.00
C ILE A 31 23.92 -6.44 30.66
N ALA A 32 23.13 -6.85 31.65
CA ALA A 32 21.93 -7.67 31.43
C ALA A 32 20.88 -6.94 30.56
N LEU A 33 20.86 -5.60 30.56
CA LEU A 33 19.89 -4.79 29.80
C LEU A 33 20.20 -4.72 28.30
N ARG A 34 21.44 -4.99 27.89
CA ARG A 34 21.93 -4.73 26.51
C ARG A 34 21.12 -5.41 25.41
N GLY A 35 20.57 -6.58 25.69
CA GLY A 35 19.81 -7.37 24.71
C GLY A 35 18.30 -7.28 24.84
N ASN A 36 17.79 -6.56 25.85
CA ASN A 36 16.38 -6.53 26.18
C ASN A 36 15.87 -5.07 26.15
N LEU A 37 15.23 -4.71 25.04
CA LEU A 37 14.76 -3.35 24.80
C LEU A 37 13.70 -2.90 25.81
N GLU A 38 12.82 -3.81 26.21
CA GLU A 38 11.76 -3.55 27.18
C GLU A 38 12.35 -3.28 28.57
N ALA A 39 13.25 -4.15 29.04
CA ALA A 39 13.92 -3.96 30.33
C ALA A 39 14.79 -2.68 30.34
N LEU A 40 15.46 -2.38 29.23
CA LEU A 40 16.23 -1.15 29.10
C LEU A 40 15.32 0.08 29.15
N ALA A 41 14.18 0.08 28.45
CA ALA A 41 13.23 1.17 28.51
C ALA A 41 12.65 1.34 29.92
N GLU A 42 12.35 0.25 30.63
CA GLU A 42 11.86 0.33 32.00
C GLU A 42 12.88 0.93 32.97
N HIS A 43 14.17 0.63 32.80
CA HIS A 43 15.23 1.27 33.57
C HIS A 43 15.15 2.81 33.46
N PHE A 44 14.95 3.36 32.26
CA PHE A 44 14.79 4.81 32.10
C PHE A 44 13.45 5.34 32.61
N SER A 45 12.40 4.51 32.61
CA SER A 45 11.10 4.86 33.19
C SER A 45 11.21 5.05 34.71
N GLU A 46 11.86 4.11 35.40
CA GLU A 46 12.12 4.17 36.84
C GLU A 46 12.97 5.39 37.23
N LEU A 47 13.93 5.77 36.37
CA LEU A 47 14.74 6.97 36.55
C LEU A 47 14.00 8.27 36.20
N GLY A 48 12.78 8.21 35.68
CA GLY A 48 12.03 9.39 35.22
C GLY A 48 12.62 10.07 33.98
N THR A 49 13.44 9.36 33.20
CA THR A 49 14.18 9.88 32.04
C THR A 49 13.83 9.18 30.72
N LEU A 50 12.78 8.35 30.71
CA LEU A 50 12.32 7.63 29.52
C LEU A 50 12.08 8.55 28.32
N LYS A 51 11.34 9.65 28.51
CA LYS A 51 11.02 10.57 27.41
C LYS A 51 12.27 11.37 26.97
N SER A 52 12.91 12.05 27.90
CA SER A 52 13.99 13.00 27.62
C SER A 52 15.31 12.37 27.20
N VAL A 53 15.67 11.18 27.73
CA VAL A 53 16.95 10.52 27.43
C VAL A 53 16.72 9.35 26.48
N PHE A 54 15.91 8.38 26.87
CA PHE A 54 15.78 7.15 26.07
C PHE A 54 15.13 7.41 24.71
N ILE A 55 13.91 7.95 24.70
CA ILE A 55 13.15 8.17 23.46
C ILE A 55 13.77 9.29 22.62
N GLU A 56 14.15 10.41 23.23
CA GLU A 56 14.64 11.57 22.46
C GLU A 56 16.08 11.40 21.96
N GLU A 57 16.99 10.89 22.80
CA GLU A 57 18.43 10.89 22.53
C GLU A 57 18.98 9.51 22.12
N LEU A 58 18.56 8.43 22.78
CA LEU A 58 19.17 7.11 22.59
C LEU A 58 18.54 6.30 21.44
N VAL A 59 17.22 6.37 21.28
CA VAL A 59 16.55 5.62 20.21
C VAL A 59 17.09 6.07 18.85
N PRO A 60 17.57 5.15 17.99
CA PRO A 60 18.22 5.50 16.75
C PRO A 60 17.20 5.78 15.64
N TRP A 61 16.46 6.89 15.75
CA TRP A 61 15.35 7.21 14.84
C TRP A 61 15.69 7.18 13.36
N ASN A 62 16.89 7.63 13.01
CA ASN A 62 17.40 7.61 11.63
C ASN A 62 17.49 6.18 11.06
N SER A 63 17.62 5.16 11.90
CA SER A 63 17.62 3.76 11.47
C SER A 63 16.25 3.30 10.98
N PHE A 64 15.16 3.98 11.38
CA PHE A 64 13.79 3.72 10.93
C PHE A 64 13.41 4.47 9.65
N ALA A 65 14.22 5.46 9.23
CA ALA A 65 14.03 6.20 7.99
C ALA A 65 14.66 5.47 6.78
N ARG A 66 14.12 4.31 6.42
CA ARG A 66 14.61 3.48 5.30
C ARG A 66 13.69 3.56 4.08
N PRO A 67 14.11 3.06 2.91
CA PRO A 67 13.21 2.89 1.78
C PRO A 67 12.13 1.83 2.09
N SER A 68 10.92 2.04 1.57
CA SER A 68 9.86 1.02 1.58
C SER A 68 10.23 -0.16 0.68
N ASN A 69 9.65 -1.32 0.96
CA ASN A 69 9.72 -2.50 0.10
C ASN A 69 8.35 -2.80 -0.55
N VAL A 70 8.28 -3.83 -1.38
CA VAL A 70 7.06 -4.24 -2.11
C VAL A 70 5.88 -4.61 -1.19
N GLY A 71 6.14 -5.11 0.03
CA GLY A 71 5.08 -5.37 1.00
C GLY A 71 4.42 -4.09 1.53
N HIS A 72 5.21 -3.04 1.77
CA HIS A 72 4.65 -1.73 2.14
C HIS A 72 3.84 -1.12 1.00
N ALA A 73 4.31 -1.31 -0.24
CA ALA A 73 3.60 -0.90 -1.45
C ALA A 73 2.24 -1.60 -1.60
N ALA A 74 2.19 -2.90 -1.34
CA ALA A 74 0.95 -3.66 -1.32
C ALA A 74 -0.02 -3.19 -0.24
N ILE A 75 0.43 -3.00 1.00
CA ILE A 75 -0.46 -2.51 2.07
C ILE A 75 -0.99 -1.11 1.75
N ALA A 76 -0.13 -0.19 1.30
CA ALA A 76 -0.54 1.15 0.92
C ALA A 76 -1.65 1.13 -0.13
N ASP A 77 -1.44 0.38 -1.22
CA ASP A 77 -2.37 0.24 -2.33
C ASP A 77 -3.71 -0.41 -1.91
N LEU A 78 -3.66 -1.51 -1.15
CA LEU A 78 -4.87 -2.18 -0.66
C LEU A 78 -5.69 -1.30 0.31
N LEU A 79 -5.03 -0.40 1.06
CA LEU A 79 -5.73 0.54 1.96
C LEU A 79 -6.29 1.75 1.21
N ILE A 80 -5.55 2.26 0.22
CA ILE A 80 -6.02 3.35 -0.64
C ILE A 80 -7.26 2.93 -1.42
N THR A 81 -7.22 1.74 -2.02
CA THR A 81 -8.34 1.21 -2.81
C THR A 81 -9.53 0.76 -1.96
N GLY A 82 -9.32 0.51 -0.68
CA GLY A 82 -10.32 -0.11 0.19
C GLY A 82 -10.46 -1.63 0.01
N ALA A 83 -9.55 -2.27 -0.74
CA ALA A 83 -9.52 -3.72 -0.90
C ALA A 83 -9.19 -4.44 0.42
N ALA A 84 -8.39 -3.83 1.29
CA ALA A 84 -8.28 -4.22 2.70
C ALA A 84 -9.22 -3.34 3.53
N ALA A 85 -10.00 -3.93 4.44
CA ALA A 85 -10.93 -3.17 5.29
C ALA A 85 -10.22 -2.20 6.25
N ALA A 86 -9.07 -2.62 6.78
CA ALA A 86 -8.17 -1.81 7.61
C ALA A 86 -6.82 -2.53 7.77
N ALA A 87 -5.83 -1.83 8.30
CA ALA A 87 -4.57 -2.41 8.75
C ALA A 87 -4.25 -2.01 10.18
N LEU A 88 -3.61 -2.91 10.93
CA LEU A 88 -3.06 -2.66 12.25
C LEU A 88 -1.55 -2.77 12.17
N SER A 89 -0.84 -1.82 12.75
CA SER A 89 0.62 -1.85 12.76
C SER A 89 1.18 -1.52 14.12
N SER A 90 2.09 -2.38 14.59
CA SER A 90 2.97 -2.11 15.73
C SER A 90 4.28 -1.43 15.33
N ASN A 91 4.49 -1.15 14.04
CA ASN A 91 5.70 -0.51 13.57
C ASN A 91 5.66 1.01 13.80
N TYR A 92 6.78 1.57 14.29
CA TYR A 92 6.91 3.01 14.51
C TYR A 92 7.24 3.78 13.22
N ASP A 93 7.90 3.14 12.26
CA ASP A 93 8.28 3.74 10.98
C ASP A 93 7.06 4.15 10.17
N ILE A 94 7.25 4.97 9.15
CA ILE A 94 6.18 5.47 8.27
C ILE A 94 6.28 4.88 6.86
N LEU A 95 6.80 3.65 6.70
CA LEU A 95 7.12 3.13 5.37
C LEU A 95 5.87 2.84 4.52
N ILE A 96 4.74 2.48 5.13
CA ILE A 96 3.45 2.33 4.43
C ILE A 96 2.94 3.70 3.99
N GLU A 97 2.91 4.67 4.91
CA GLU A 97 2.41 6.01 4.64
C GLU A 97 3.25 6.71 3.57
N ARG A 98 4.59 6.59 3.66
CA ARG A 98 5.50 7.15 2.67
C ARG A 98 5.24 6.56 1.29
N ARG A 99 4.99 5.26 1.21
CA ARG A 99 4.69 4.63 -0.08
C ARG A 99 3.35 5.09 -0.65
N ALA A 100 2.36 5.32 0.21
CA ALA A 100 1.10 5.95 -0.20
C ALA A 100 1.28 7.40 -0.71
N TRP A 101 2.21 8.16 -0.11
CA TRP A 101 2.58 9.50 -0.61
C TRP A 101 3.27 9.45 -1.97
N ASP A 102 4.14 8.45 -2.20
CA ASP A 102 4.77 8.23 -3.50
C ASP A 102 3.72 7.97 -4.60
N TYR A 103 2.56 7.40 -4.23
CA TYR A 103 1.40 7.23 -5.12
C TYR A 103 0.49 8.47 -5.21
N GLY A 104 0.81 9.57 -4.53
CA GLY A 104 0.01 10.79 -4.55
C GLY A 104 -1.19 10.78 -3.61
N SER A 105 -1.30 9.80 -2.70
CA SER A 105 -2.37 9.77 -1.70
C SER A 105 -1.99 10.63 -0.49
N ASP A 106 -2.88 11.49 0.00
CA ASP A 106 -2.72 12.22 1.28
C ASP A 106 -2.92 11.27 2.48
N PHE A 107 -2.01 10.31 2.66
CA PHE A 107 -2.16 9.19 3.60
C PHE A 107 -1.57 9.46 4.99
N ARG A 108 -2.23 9.00 6.04
CA ARG A 108 -1.67 9.05 7.40
C ARG A 108 -2.12 7.83 8.20
N GLY A 109 -1.26 7.36 9.10
CA GLY A 109 -1.64 6.38 10.11
C GLY A 109 -2.40 7.05 11.26
N SER A 110 -3.48 6.41 11.68
CA SER A 110 -4.32 6.81 12.82
C SER A 110 -3.64 6.36 14.13
N LEU A 111 -3.52 7.25 15.10
CA LEU A 111 -2.87 6.95 16.39
C LEU A 111 -3.82 6.26 17.38
N ASP A 112 -5.13 6.37 17.17
CA ASP A 112 -6.15 5.67 17.94
C ASP A 112 -7.42 5.37 17.12
N GLY A 113 -8.40 4.77 17.79
CA GLY A 113 -9.69 4.42 17.22
C GLY A 113 -10.57 5.59 16.78
N ASP A 114 -10.44 6.77 17.41
CA ASP A 114 -11.24 7.93 17.01
C ASP A 114 -10.71 8.49 15.69
N GLU A 115 -9.39 8.62 15.57
CA GLU A 115 -8.77 8.99 14.30
C GLU A 115 -9.05 7.96 13.20
N ALA A 116 -9.02 6.66 13.53
CA ALA A 116 -9.33 5.60 12.57
C ALA A 116 -10.77 5.70 12.04
N ASN A 117 -11.74 6.01 12.90
CA ASN A 117 -13.13 6.26 12.47
C ASN A 117 -13.25 7.46 11.52
N VAL A 118 -12.51 8.54 11.76
CA VAL A 118 -12.48 9.71 10.87
C VAL A 118 -11.85 9.36 9.53
N ASP A 119 -10.74 8.61 9.54
CA ASP A 119 -10.03 8.23 8.32
C ASP A 119 -10.86 7.23 7.47
N SER A 120 -11.64 6.34 8.11
CA SER A 120 -12.57 5.39 7.45
C SER A 120 -13.58 6.06 6.51
N ALA A 121 -13.90 7.34 6.69
CA ALA A 121 -14.81 8.07 5.80
C ALA A 121 -14.20 8.35 4.42
N LYS A 122 -12.87 8.26 4.28
CA LYS A 122 -12.15 8.59 3.04
C LYS A 122 -11.41 7.39 2.44
N ARG A 123 -10.97 6.45 3.27
CA ARG A 123 -10.13 5.30 2.91
C ARG A 123 -10.10 4.29 4.04
N SER A 124 -9.54 3.11 3.80
CA SER A 124 -9.31 2.16 4.89
C SER A 124 -8.23 2.65 5.86
N PRO A 125 -8.48 2.60 7.18
CA PRO A 125 -7.55 3.16 8.17
C PRO A 125 -6.34 2.25 8.40
N LEU A 126 -5.19 2.88 8.68
CA LEU A 126 -3.99 2.25 9.22
C LEU A 126 -3.86 2.63 10.71
N LEU A 127 -4.29 1.74 11.60
CA LEU A 127 -4.22 1.97 13.05
C LEU A 127 -2.82 1.64 13.59
N LYS A 128 -2.09 2.67 14.02
CA LYS A 128 -0.75 2.59 14.60
C LYS A 128 -0.80 2.62 16.11
N PHE A 129 -1.37 1.56 16.69
CA PHE A 129 -1.64 1.45 18.12
C PHE A 129 -0.38 1.52 19.00
N HIS A 130 0.81 1.26 18.43
CA HIS A 130 2.09 1.34 19.13
C HIS A 130 2.72 2.74 19.15
N GLY A 131 2.18 3.67 18.36
CA GLY A 131 2.71 5.01 18.15
C GLY A 131 3.38 5.18 16.79
N CYS A 132 3.90 6.38 16.53
CA CYS A 132 4.48 6.75 15.24
C CYS A 132 5.68 7.67 15.42
N SER A 133 6.80 7.30 14.80
CA SER A 133 8.07 8.05 14.79
C SER A 133 7.95 9.46 14.23
N HIS A 134 6.95 9.72 13.38
CA HIS A 134 6.74 11.00 12.73
C HIS A 134 5.70 11.88 13.43
N ARG A 135 4.57 11.30 13.88
CA ARG A 135 3.43 12.08 14.42
C ARG A 135 3.51 12.33 15.91
N ASP A 136 3.97 11.35 16.68
CA ASP A 136 3.95 11.39 18.14
C ASP A 136 5.06 10.50 18.71
N LYS A 137 6.28 10.94 18.43
CA LYS A 137 7.51 10.24 18.80
C LYS A 137 7.60 10.01 20.31
N VAL A 138 7.31 11.04 21.11
CA VAL A 138 7.46 11.02 22.58
C VAL A 138 6.46 10.14 23.30
N SER A 139 5.32 9.84 22.68
CA SER A 139 4.31 8.94 23.22
C SER A 139 4.26 7.59 22.48
N THR A 140 5.33 7.23 21.77
CA THR A 140 5.55 5.84 21.35
C THR A 140 5.73 4.96 22.59
N ILE A 141 5.22 3.74 22.54
CA ILE A 141 5.28 2.80 23.67
C ILE A 141 6.56 1.97 23.54
N TRP A 142 7.31 1.88 24.63
CA TRP A 142 8.58 1.15 24.76
C TRP A 142 8.62 0.32 26.05
N ALA A 143 7.81 0.68 27.05
CA ALA A 143 7.87 0.09 28.39
C ALA A 143 6.45 -0.14 28.95
N PRO A 144 6.18 -1.28 29.62
CA PRO A 144 4.90 -1.55 30.28
C PRO A 144 4.42 -0.45 31.25
N SER A 145 5.32 0.20 31.98
CA SER A 145 4.99 1.29 32.91
C SER A 145 4.31 2.48 32.23
N GLN A 146 4.52 2.69 30.93
CA GLN A 146 3.84 3.72 30.14
C GLN A 146 2.33 3.49 30.03
N PHE A 147 1.82 2.28 30.32
CA PHE A 147 0.38 2.04 30.38
C PHE A 147 -0.31 2.77 31.54
N GLN A 148 0.44 3.29 32.51
CA GLN A 148 -0.08 4.15 33.56
C GLN A 148 -0.16 5.62 33.13
N ASP A 149 0.48 6.02 32.01
CA ASP A 149 0.34 7.36 31.45
C ASP A 149 -1.10 7.53 30.91
N PRO A 150 -1.88 8.50 31.42
CA PRO A 150 -3.29 8.67 31.04
C PRO A 150 -3.50 8.88 29.54
N VAL A 151 -2.54 9.50 28.85
CA VAL A 151 -2.63 9.75 27.40
C VAL A 151 -2.51 8.43 26.64
N ILE A 152 -1.52 7.61 27.00
CA ILE A 152 -1.27 6.30 26.37
C ILE A 152 -2.40 5.33 26.71
N ALA A 153 -2.82 5.27 27.96
CA ALA A 153 -3.94 4.44 28.41
C ALA A 153 -5.24 4.77 27.65
N GLY A 154 -5.55 6.06 27.51
CA GLY A 154 -6.72 6.52 26.75
C GLY A 154 -6.63 6.15 25.27
N ARG A 155 -5.46 6.34 24.64
CA ARG A 155 -5.19 5.98 23.24
C ARG A 155 -5.41 4.50 22.99
N ILE A 156 -4.89 3.65 23.87
CA ILE A 156 -5.06 2.21 23.82
C ILE A 156 -6.54 1.86 23.98
N ALA A 157 -7.23 2.39 24.99
CA ALA A 157 -8.64 2.09 25.24
C ALA A 157 -9.51 2.37 24.00
N ARG A 158 -9.34 3.54 23.36
CA ARG A 158 -10.05 3.87 22.11
C ARG A 158 -9.70 2.92 20.98
N SER A 159 -8.43 2.56 20.84
CA SER A 159 -7.97 1.58 19.87
C SER A 159 -8.62 0.20 20.09
N LYS A 160 -8.73 -0.27 21.34
CA LYS A 160 -9.39 -1.55 21.66
C LYS A 160 -10.86 -1.55 21.25
N THR A 161 -11.59 -0.49 21.60
CA THR A 161 -13.00 -0.34 21.22
C THR A 161 -13.17 -0.36 19.71
N TRP A 162 -12.31 0.36 18.99
CA TRP A 162 -12.33 0.38 17.53
C TRP A 162 -12.01 -0.99 16.92
N MET A 163 -10.98 -1.68 17.40
CA MET A 163 -10.60 -3.01 16.91
C MET A 163 -11.72 -4.03 17.12
N ALA A 164 -12.34 -4.05 18.31
CA ALA A 164 -13.46 -4.94 18.60
C ALA A 164 -14.66 -4.70 17.68
N ALA A 165 -14.94 -3.44 17.33
CA ALA A 165 -16.05 -3.08 16.45
C ALA A 165 -15.78 -3.39 14.96
N ASN A 166 -14.53 -3.20 14.50
CA ASN A 166 -14.21 -3.22 13.07
C ASN A 166 -13.61 -4.55 12.59
N LEU A 167 -13.02 -5.34 13.49
CA LEU A 167 -12.41 -6.63 13.13
C LEU A 167 -13.33 -7.82 13.29
N ARG A 168 -14.50 -7.62 13.94
CA ARG A 168 -15.41 -8.71 14.24
C ARG A 168 -15.82 -9.47 12.98
N GLU A 169 -15.73 -10.80 13.04
CA GLU A 169 -16.12 -11.71 11.95
C GLU A 169 -15.43 -11.34 10.60
N LYS A 170 -14.18 -10.88 10.66
CA LYS A 170 -13.34 -10.64 9.49
C LYS A 170 -12.35 -11.76 9.26
N ASP A 171 -11.86 -11.86 8.03
CA ASP A 171 -10.67 -12.61 7.68
C ASP A 171 -9.42 -11.80 8.08
N LEU A 172 -8.53 -12.43 8.84
CA LEU A 172 -7.31 -11.78 9.34
C LEU A 172 -6.09 -12.30 8.59
N LEU A 173 -5.39 -11.38 7.92
CA LEU A 173 -4.06 -11.63 7.38
C LEU A 173 -3.02 -11.03 8.34
N VAL A 174 -2.18 -11.88 8.93
CA VAL A 174 -1.14 -11.46 9.89
C VAL A 174 0.23 -11.63 9.25
N VAL A 175 0.96 -10.52 9.08
CA VAL A 175 2.26 -10.50 8.39
C VAL A 175 3.38 -10.15 9.37
N GLY A 176 4.35 -11.04 9.53
CA GLY A 176 5.33 -10.93 10.61
C GLY A 176 4.64 -11.27 11.93
N PHE A 177 4.60 -12.56 12.26
CA PHE A 177 3.82 -13.05 13.37
C PHE A 177 4.50 -12.69 14.69
N TRP A 178 3.85 -11.73 15.33
CA TRP A 178 4.13 -11.23 16.67
C TRP A 178 5.30 -10.29 16.83
N SER A 179 5.05 -9.38 17.75
CA SER A 179 6.01 -8.42 18.22
C SER A 179 7.14 -9.14 18.95
N ASP A 180 8.35 -8.61 18.86
CA ASP A 180 9.42 -8.93 19.83
C ASP A 180 9.14 -8.30 21.22
N TRP A 181 7.99 -7.64 21.36
CA TRP A 181 7.51 -6.98 22.55
C TRP A 181 6.41 -7.82 23.22
N ASP A 182 6.72 -8.44 24.36
CA ASP A 182 5.81 -9.35 25.04
C ASP A 182 4.51 -8.65 25.46
N TYR A 183 4.60 -7.39 25.91
CA TYR A 183 3.43 -6.61 26.27
C TYR A 183 2.47 -6.36 25.09
N LEU A 184 2.99 -6.19 23.86
CA LEU A 184 2.15 -5.98 22.68
C LEU A 184 1.40 -7.26 22.31
N ASN A 185 2.06 -8.41 22.46
CA ASN A 185 1.45 -9.70 22.19
C ASN A 185 0.30 -9.95 23.18
N GLN A 186 0.50 -9.64 24.46
CA GLN A 186 -0.56 -9.70 25.47
C GLN A 186 -1.69 -8.71 25.17
N LEU A 187 -1.35 -7.47 24.77
CA LEU A 187 -2.33 -6.44 24.42
C LEU A 187 -3.21 -6.90 23.24
N LEU A 188 -2.60 -7.38 22.15
CA LEU A 188 -3.32 -7.88 20.98
C LEU A 188 -4.14 -9.13 21.32
N GLY A 189 -3.58 -10.07 22.08
CA GLY A 189 -4.30 -11.27 22.54
C GLY A 189 -5.56 -10.92 23.36
N ALA A 190 -5.47 -9.90 24.21
CA ALA A 190 -6.61 -9.40 24.97
C ALA A 190 -7.68 -8.74 24.08
N VAL A 191 -7.27 -7.94 23.10
CA VAL A 191 -8.21 -7.23 22.21
C VAL A 191 -8.91 -8.16 21.22
N LEU A 192 -8.16 -9.12 20.67
CA LEU A 192 -8.67 -10.00 19.64
C LEU A 192 -9.50 -11.16 20.20
N ARG A 193 -9.51 -11.39 21.51
CA ARG A 193 -10.27 -12.45 22.18
C ARG A 193 -11.76 -12.43 21.79
N ASP A 194 -12.34 -11.25 21.69
CA ASP A 194 -13.78 -11.06 21.44
C ASP A 194 -14.11 -10.78 19.96
N VAL A 195 -13.11 -10.85 19.08
CA VAL A 195 -13.27 -10.52 17.65
C VAL A 195 -13.88 -11.68 16.85
N ALA A 196 -13.66 -12.93 17.26
CA ALA A 196 -14.17 -14.13 16.57
C ALA A 196 -13.96 -14.09 15.04
N PRO A 197 -12.70 -14.12 14.55
CA PRO A 197 -12.42 -14.04 13.12
C PRO A 197 -12.98 -15.24 12.35
N LEU A 198 -13.27 -15.08 11.06
CA LEU A 198 -13.73 -16.19 10.20
C LEU A 198 -12.56 -17.07 9.75
N SER A 199 -11.44 -16.42 9.43
CA SER A 199 -10.19 -17.09 9.11
C SER A 199 -8.99 -16.29 9.62
N VAL A 200 -7.89 -17.00 9.87
CA VAL A 200 -6.61 -16.41 10.23
C VAL A 200 -5.53 -17.03 9.35
N THR A 201 -4.93 -16.20 8.49
CA THR A 201 -3.77 -16.57 7.69
C THR A 201 -2.54 -15.87 8.23
N VAL A 202 -1.57 -16.65 8.69
CA VAL A 202 -0.28 -16.15 9.19
C VAL A 202 0.77 -16.27 8.11
N VAL A 203 1.48 -15.17 7.82
CA VAL A 203 2.62 -15.12 6.91
C VAL A 203 3.87 -14.79 7.72
N ASP A 204 4.70 -15.81 7.94
CA ASP A 204 5.96 -15.66 8.68
C ASP A 204 6.98 -16.74 8.28
N PRO A 205 8.26 -16.41 8.03
CA PRO A 205 9.27 -17.40 7.69
C PRO A 205 9.57 -18.43 8.79
N SER A 206 9.21 -18.15 10.05
CA SER A 206 9.45 -19.04 11.17
C SER A 206 8.61 -20.30 11.12
N LYS A 207 9.08 -21.37 11.77
CA LYS A 207 8.36 -22.64 11.83
C LYS A 207 7.12 -22.51 12.72
N THR A 208 6.04 -23.20 12.35
CA THR A 208 4.76 -23.22 13.08
C THR A 208 4.90 -23.46 14.59
N ASN A 209 5.80 -24.34 15.02
CA ASN A 209 6.01 -24.63 16.45
C ASN A 209 6.73 -23.50 17.20
N GLN A 210 7.71 -22.85 16.56
CA GLN A 210 8.34 -21.65 17.08
C GLN A 210 7.34 -20.51 17.15
N LEU A 211 6.41 -20.51 16.19
CA LEU A 211 5.28 -19.64 16.26
C LEU A 211 4.53 -19.97 17.57
N GLN A 212 3.76 -21.03 17.68
CA GLN A 212 2.95 -21.34 18.88
C GLN A 212 3.57 -20.99 20.25
N GLN A 213 4.88 -21.22 20.45
CA GLN A 213 5.62 -20.84 21.65
C GLN A 213 5.75 -19.33 21.90
N LYS A 214 5.94 -18.50 20.86
CA LYS A 214 6.21 -17.05 20.99
C LYS A 214 4.96 -16.23 21.35
N ALA A 215 3.75 -16.59 20.92
CA ALA A 215 2.54 -15.98 21.48
C ALA A 215 1.36 -16.97 21.58
N PRO A 216 1.22 -17.67 22.72
CA PRO A 216 0.23 -18.73 22.89
C PRO A 216 -1.22 -18.22 22.83
N ASP A 217 -1.50 -17.00 23.30
CA ASP A 217 -2.87 -16.44 23.30
C ASP A 217 -3.37 -16.16 21.87
N LEU A 218 -2.51 -15.59 21.04
CA LEU A 218 -2.82 -15.32 19.63
C LEU A 218 -2.90 -16.61 18.82
N TRP A 219 -2.08 -17.61 19.16
CA TRP A 219 -2.18 -18.95 18.61
C TRP A 219 -3.53 -19.61 18.94
N ALA A 220 -3.97 -19.50 20.20
CA ALA A 220 -5.26 -20.04 20.64
C ALA A 220 -6.44 -19.38 19.92
N LEU A 221 -6.39 -18.06 19.68
CA LEU A 221 -7.39 -17.36 18.87
C LEU A 221 -7.44 -17.92 17.45
N ALA A 222 -6.28 -18.06 16.81
CA ALA A 222 -6.18 -18.55 15.43
C ALA A 222 -6.69 -19.99 15.26
N HIS A 223 -6.70 -20.78 16.35
CA HIS A 223 -7.21 -22.15 16.39
C HIS A 223 -8.52 -22.29 17.17
N SER A 224 -9.24 -21.18 17.39
CA SER A 224 -10.52 -21.23 18.08
C SER A 224 -11.59 -21.91 17.23
N GLN A 225 -12.71 -22.30 17.86
CA GLN A 225 -13.76 -23.05 17.19
C GLN A 225 -14.33 -22.25 16.01
N ASN A 226 -14.45 -22.89 14.85
CA ASN A 226 -14.95 -22.31 13.59
C ASN A 226 -14.01 -21.30 12.90
N VAL A 227 -12.76 -21.18 13.33
CA VAL A 227 -11.75 -20.39 12.62
C VAL A 227 -10.97 -21.26 11.65
N ILE A 228 -10.88 -20.83 10.39
CA ILE A 228 -10.01 -21.47 9.40
C ILE A 228 -8.59 -20.92 9.57
N PHE A 229 -7.66 -21.78 9.96
CA PHE A 229 -6.25 -21.40 10.13
C PHE A 229 -5.39 -21.81 8.94
N ASN A 230 -4.56 -20.89 8.44
CA ASN A 230 -3.51 -21.15 7.47
C ASN A 230 -2.18 -20.55 7.94
N HIS A 231 -1.08 -21.24 7.66
CA HIS A 231 0.27 -20.73 7.86
C HIS A 231 1.05 -20.80 6.54
N VAL A 232 1.55 -19.65 6.09
CA VAL A 232 2.36 -19.47 4.89
C VAL A 232 3.80 -19.16 5.33
N PRO A 233 4.72 -20.13 5.26
CA PRO A 233 6.08 -19.99 5.79
C PRO A 233 7.00 -19.21 4.83
N GLU A 234 6.61 -17.99 4.48
CA GLU A 234 7.28 -17.16 3.47
C GLU A 234 7.52 -15.72 3.95
N SER A 235 8.29 -14.97 3.17
CA SER A 235 8.50 -13.54 3.39
C SER A 235 7.18 -12.78 3.22
N GLY A 236 6.85 -11.96 4.22
CA GLY A 236 5.70 -11.07 4.16
C GLY A 236 5.73 -10.12 2.95
N ALA A 237 6.91 -9.71 2.49
CA ALA A 237 7.02 -8.85 1.32
C ALA A 237 6.58 -9.57 0.03
N ASP A 238 6.93 -10.85 -0.12
CA ASP A 238 6.69 -11.61 -1.35
C ASP A 238 5.21 -12.01 -1.44
N VAL A 239 4.62 -12.47 -0.33
CA VAL A 239 3.19 -12.82 -0.26
C VAL A 239 2.30 -11.59 -0.46
N LEU A 240 2.64 -10.46 0.15
CA LEU A 240 1.88 -9.22 -0.04
C LEU A 240 2.00 -8.69 -1.48
N ASP A 241 3.18 -8.80 -2.10
CA ASP A 241 3.36 -8.44 -3.51
C ASP A 241 2.53 -9.35 -4.42
N ASP A 242 2.50 -10.67 -4.18
CA ASP A 242 1.69 -11.60 -4.96
C ASP A 242 0.18 -11.35 -4.79
N LEU A 243 -0.25 -11.00 -3.57
CA LEU A 243 -1.64 -10.58 -3.32
C LEU A 243 -1.99 -9.32 -4.11
N ARG A 244 -1.14 -8.30 -4.08
CA ARG A 244 -1.33 -7.03 -4.84
C ARG A 244 -1.33 -7.26 -6.35
N ARG A 245 -0.42 -8.11 -6.85
CA ARG A 245 -0.36 -8.53 -8.25
C ARG A 245 -1.64 -9.25 -8.66
N THR A 246 -2.10 -10.21 -7.87
CA THR A 246 -3.34 -10.95 -8.12
C THR A 246 -4.57 -10.03 -8.14
N PHE A 247 -4.65 -9.11 -7.18
CA PHE A 247 -5.68 -8.08 -7.15
C PHE A 247 -5.68 -7.24 -8.45
N SER A 248 -4.51 -6.75 -8.87
CA SER A 248 -4.39 -5.93 -10.08
C SER A 248 -4.68 -6.72 -11.36
N LYS A 249 -4.24 -8.00 -11.45
CA LYS A 249 -4.59 -8.89 -12.57
C LYS A 249 -6.09 -9.11 -12.68
N ASN A 250 -6.79 -9.28 -11.54
CA ASN A 250 -8.24 -9.40 -11.52
C ASN A 250 -8.93 -8.10 -11.93
N TYR A 251 -8.40 -6.94 -11.55
CA TYR A 251 -8.91 -5.66 -12.02
C TYR A 251 -8.81 -5.53 -13.55
N VAL A 252 -7.67 -5.91 -14.13
CA VAL A 252 -7.48 -5.90 -15.60
C VAL A 252 -8.47 -6.83 -16.30
N ARG A 253 -8.63 -8.06 -15.80
CA ARG A 253 -9.62 -9.01 -16.33
C ARG A 253 -11.04 -8.45 -16.31
N GLN A 254 -11.40 -7.68 -15.28
CA GLN A 254 -12.74 -7.09 -15.19
C GLN A 254 -13.01 -6.10 -16.31
N PHE A 255 -12.11 -5.17 -16.62
CA PHE A 255 -12.37 -4.24 -17.72
C PHE A 255 -12.30 -4.93 -19.09
N LEU A 256 -11.40 -5.90 -19.30
CA LEU A 256 -11.37 -6.68 -20.54
C LEU A 256 -12.67 -7.45 -20.75
N ALA A 257 -13.18 -8.10 -19.70
CA ALA A 257 -14.45 -8.81 -19.73
C ALA A 257 -15.63 -7.87 -19.98
N ALA A 258 -15.62 -6.65 -19.43
CA ALA A 258 -16.67 -5.65 -19.66
C ALA A 258 -16.77 -5.24 -21.14
N GLY A 259 -15.64 -5.16 -21.85
CA GLY A 259 -15.61 -4.83 -23.29
C GLY A 259 -15.95 -5.97 -24.24
N ARG A 260 -15.98 -7.22 -23.75
CA ARG A 260 -16.19 -8.42 -24.57
C ARG A 260 -17.45 -8.35 -25.43
N PRO A 261 -18.65 -8.00 -24.91
CA PRO A 261 -19.87 -7.99 -25.72
C PRO A 261 -19.80 -7.00 -26.89
N ALA A 262 -19.25 -5.81 -26.66
CA ALA A 262 -19.07 -4.80 -27.71
C ALA A 262 -18.06 -5.26 -28.77
N PHE A 263 -16.98 -5.93 -28.35
CA PHE A 263 -15.99 -6.49 -29.25
C PHE A 263 -16.60 -7.56 -30.16
N GLU A 264 -17.30 -8.53 -29.59
CA GLU A 264 -17.92 -9.63 -30.36
C GLU A 264 -18.98 -9.11 -31.34
N ALA A 265 -19.74 -8.08 -30.94
CA ALA A 265 -20.74 -7.45 -31.80
C ALA A 265 -20.11 -6.70 -32.99
N GLU A 266 -19.01 -5.98 -32.78
CA GLU A 266 -18.33 -5.20 -33.82
C GLU A 266 -17.53 -6.09 -34.79
N VAL A 267 -16.72 -7.01 -34.25
CA VAL A 267 -15.81 -7.84 -35.05
C VAL A 267 -16.54 -9.05 -35.67
N GLY A 268 -17.68 -9.45 -35.10
CA GLY A 268 -18.49 -10.57 -35.60
C GLY A 268 -17.90 -11.95 -35.33
N ILE A 269 -16.95 -12.05 -34.39
CA ILE A 269 -16.32 -13.30 -33.94
C ILE A 269 -16.40 -13.42 -32.43
N GLU A 270 -16.40 -14.65 -31.91
CA GLU A 270 -16.28 -14.89 -30.47
C GLU A 270 -14.90 -14.43 -29.97
N CYS A 271 -14.87 -13.73 -28.83
CA CYS A 271 -13.64 -13.27 -28.22
C CYS A 271 -12.84 -14.46 -27.66
N ALA A 272 -11.66 -14.70 -28.23
CA ALA A 272 -10.76 -15.74 -27.73
C ALA A 272 -10.38 -15.48 -26.26
N VAL A 273 -10.35 -16.54 -25.45
CA VAL A 273 -10.06 -16.46 -24.00
C VAL A 273 -8.72 -15.79 -23.71
N VAL A 274 -7.70 -16.03 -24.53
CA VAL A 274 -6.37 -15.42 -24.41
C VAL A 274 -6.41 -13.88 -24.46
N LEU A 275 -7.37 -13.29 -25.19
CA LEU A 275 -7.53 -11.83 -25.26
C LEU A 275 -8.06 -11.24 -23.95
N LEU A 276 -8.67 -12.06 -23.09
CA LEU A 276 -9.21 -11.66 -21.79
C LEU A 276 -8.20 -11.85 -20.65
N GLU A 277 -7.03 -12.43 -20.93
CA GLU A 277 -6.02 -12.66 -19.90
C GLU A 277 -5.29 -11.36 -19.52
N SER A 278 -4.99 -11.20 -18.24
CA SER A 278 -4.17 -10.08 -17.77
C SER A 278 -2.69 -10.33 -18.14
N PRO A 279 -1.93 -9.30 -18.56
CA PRO A 279 -0.50 -9.47 -18.81
C PRO A 279 0.25 -9.94 -17.57
N ASP A 280 1.33 -10.70 -17.78
CA ASP A 280 2.22 -11.13 -16.70
C ASP A 280 3.28 -10.06 -16.40
N PHE A 281 2.82 -8.93 -15.88
CA PHE A 281 3.68 -7.83 -15.45
C PHE A 281 3.90 -7.81 -13.94
N ASP A 282 4.92 -7.06 -13.52
CA ASP A 282 5.14 -6.77 -12.11
C ASP A 282 4.03 -5.88 -11.51
N SER A 283 4.01 -5.80 -10.18
CA SER A 283 2.96 -5.11 -9.44
C SER A 283 2.91 -3.60 -9.68
N GLU A 284 4.04 -2.96 -9.97
CA GLU A 284 4.09 -1.51 -10.23
C GLU A 284 3.53 -1.21 -11.62
N THR A 285 3.91 -2.00 -12.62
CA THR A 285 3.37 -1.91 -13.97
C THR A 285 1.86 -2.15 -13.98
N LEU A 286 1.37 -3.16 -13.25
CA LEU A 286 -0.07 -3.42 -13.14
C LEU A 286 -0.81 -2.33 -12.34
N TYR A 287 -0.13 -1.68 -11.38
CA TYR A 287 -0.68 -0.51 -10.68
C TYR A 287 -0.84 0.69 -11.62
N ASP A 288 0.14 0.91 -12.51
CA ASP A 288 0.08 1.96 -13.54
C ASP A 288 -1.06 1.71 -14.53
N TRP A 289 -1.28 0.46 -14.93
CA TRP A 289 -2.44 0.07 -15.74
C TRP A 289 -3.76 0.33 -15.03
N ARG A 290 -3.81 0.19 -13.69
CA ARG A 290 -4.99 0.60 -12.93
C ARG A 290 -5.17 2.10 -12.95
N ARG A 291 -4.12 2.90 -12.75
CA ARG A 291 -4.22 4.37 -12.85
C ARG A 291 -4.76 4.81 -14.21
N ASP A 292 -4.26 4.21 -15.28
CA ASP A 292 -4.75 4.45 -16.63
C ASP A 292 -6.22 4.05 -16.80
N ALA A 293 -6.62 2.88 -16.27
CA ALA A 293 -8.01 2.43 -16.27
C ALA A 293 -8.96 3.31 -15.43
N GLU A 294 -8.42 4.03 -14.44
CA GLU A 294 -9.16 5.02 -13.64
C GLU A 294 -9.10 6.44 -14.24
N GLY A 295 -8.27 6.65 -15.26
CA GLY A 295 -8.11 7.95 -15.90
C GLY A 295 -7.34 8.97 -15.05
N VAL A 296 -6.46 8.50 -14.15
CA VAL A 296 -5.68 9.34 -13.24
C VAL A 296 -4.19 9.36 -13.58
N PRO A 297 -3.50 10.52 -13.46
CA PRO A 297 -2.09 10.65 -13.81
C PRO A 297 -1.15 10.03 -12.78
N SER A 298 0.15 9.99 -13.09
CA SER A 298 1.15 9.38 -12.21
C SER A 298 1.31 10.03 -10.82
N GLY A 299 0.77 11.23 -10.63
CA GLY A 299 0.76 11.96 -9.34
C GLY A 299 -0.50 11.74 -8.51
N GLU A 300 -1.44 10.92 -8.99
CA GLU A 300 -2.68 10.58 -8.29
C GLU A 300 -2.80 9.05 -8.14
N PRO A 301 -3.40 8.56 -7.04
CA PRO A 301 -3.44 7.13 -6.79
C PRO A 301 -4.58 6.44 -7.54
N ALA A 302 -4.38 5.19 -7.94
CA ALA A 302 -5.48 4.28 -8.24
C ALA A 302 -6.22 3.96 -6.92
N ALA A 303 -7.51 4.29 -6.85
CA ALA A 303 -8.29 4.30 -5.62
C ALA A 303 -9.56 3.44 -5.69
N MET A 304 -9.87 2.82 -6.82
CA MET A 304 -11.05 1.97 -6.93
C MET A 304 -10.72 0.49 -6.74
N THR A 305 -11.64 -0.25 -6.14
CA THR A 305 -11.59 -1.73 -6.09
C THR A 305 -12.01 -2.38 -7.40
N HIS A 306 -12.80 -1.67 -8.21
CA HIS A 306 -13.35 -2.13 -9.49
C HIS A 306 -13.23 -1.03 -10.55
N PRO A 307 -12.99 -1.37 -11.82
CA PRO A 307 -12.94 -0.38 -12.90
C PRO A 307 -14.31 0.27 -13.13
N ALA A 308 -14.34 1.60 -13.17
CA ALA A 308 -15.53 2.36 -13.59
C ALA A 308 -15.52 2.61 -15.10
N HIS A 309 -16.70 2.72 -15.71
CA HIS A 309 -16.85 2.99 -17.16
C HIS A 309 -16.04 2.03 -18.05
N ALA A 310 -16.00 0.76 -17.66
CA ALA A 310 -15.03 -0.21 -18.18
C ALA A 310 -15.31 -0.75 -19.59
N GLU A 311 -16.54 -0.61 -20.10
CA GLU A 311 -16.96 -1.22 -21.38
C GLU A 311 -16.15 -0.71 -22.57
N ALA A 312 -16.14 0.61 -22.80
CA ALA A 312 -15.41 1.21 -23.92
C ALA A 312 -13.89 0.99 -23.78
N LEU A 313 -13.37 1.12 -22.56
CA LEU A 313 -11.97 0.83 -22.25
C LEU A 313 -11.61 -0.60 -22.65
N GLY A 314 -12.32 -1.58 -22.10
CA GLY A 314 -12.15 -3.00 -22.41
C GLY A 314 -12.23 -3.29 -23.90
N PHE A 315 -13.23 -2.72 -24.58
CA PHE A 315 -13.44 -2.89 -26.01
C PHE A 315 -12.21 -2.46 -26.81
N PHE A 316 -11.66 -1.26 -26.52
CA PHE A 316 -10.48 -0.76 -27.24
C PHE A 316 -9.22 -1.58 -26.93
N HIS A 317 -9.04 -2.01 -25.68
CA HIS A 317 -7.95 -2.95 -25.32
C HIS A 317 -8.05 -4.27 -26.10
N LEU A 318 -9.26 -4.79 -26.32
CA LEU A 318 -9.48 -6.02 -27.10
C LEU A 318 -9.23 -5.81 -28.60
N LEU A 319 -9.61 -4.64 -29.17
CA LEU A 319 -9.29 -4.30 -30.56
C LEU A 319 -7.78 -4.31 -30.81
N LEU A 320 -6.98 -3.68 -29.93
CA LEU A 320 -5.53 -3.67 -30.04
C LEU A 320 -4.94 -5.08 -30.00
N ARG A 321 -5.39 -5.90 -29.06
CA ARG A 321 -4.93 -7.30 -28.93
C ARG A 321 -5.32 -8.13 -30.15
N HIS A 322 -6.53 -7.93 -30.69
CA HIS A 322 -6.99 -8.60 -31.90
C HIS A 322 -6.20 -8.18 -33.14
N ALA A 323 -5.81 -6.91 -33.23
CA ALA A 323 -4.94 -6.38 -34.28
C ALA A 323 -3.48 -6.84 -34.18
N GLY A 324 -3.15 -7.68 -33.20
CA GLY A 324 -1.81 -8.23 -33.01
C GLY A 324 -0.83 -7.27 -32.32
N ALA A 325 -1.33 -6.31 -31.53
CA ALA A 325 -0.47 -5.44 -30.75
C ALA A 325 0.26 -6.22 -29.63
N ASP A 326 1.56 -6.01 -29.50
CA ASP A 326 2.37 -6.59 -28.45
C ASP A 326 2.16 -5.85 -27.12
N LEU A 327 2.08 -6.57 -26.01
CA LEU A 327 1.96 -5.98 -24.69
C LEU A 327 3.31 -5.44 -24.22
N VAL A 328 3.34 -4.18 -23.77
CA VAL A 328 4.51 -3.53 -23.17
C VAL A 328 4.12 -2.85 -21.86
N PRO A 329 5.07 -2.54 -20.96
CA PRO A 329 4.72 -1.96 -19.65
C PRO A 329 3.86 -0.68 -19.73
N THR A 330 4.09 0.16 -20.73
CA THR A 330 3.35 1.42 -20.97
C THR A 330 2.04 1.26 -21.74
N GLY A 331 1.66 0.04 -22.13
CA GLY A 331 0.46 -0.24 -22.92
C GLY A 331 0.73 -1.26 -24.02
N TYR A 332 0.74 -0.82 -25.27
CA TYR A 332 0.82 -1.67 -26.45
C TYR A 332 1.85 -1.18 -27.46
N HIS A 333 2.45 -2.10 -28.21
CA HIS A 333 3.29 -1.79 -29.36
C HIS A 333 2.65 -2.32 -30.65
N ILE A 334 2.35 -1.44 -31.59
CA ILE A 334 1.78 -1.80 -32.89
C ILE A 334 2.29 -0.83 -33.96
N HIS A 335 2.63 -1.36 -35.14
CA HIS A 335 3.17 -0.57 -36.26
C HIS A 335 4.39 0.31 -35.91
N GLY A 336 5.25 -0.15 -35.00
CA GLY A 336 6.45 0.58 -34.58
C GLY A 336 6.19 1.74 -33.61
N ARG A 337 4.96 1.83 -33.05
CA ARG A 337 4.54 2.88 -32.12
C ARG A 337 4.06 2.29 -30.80
N VAL A 338 4.36 2.98 -29.71
CA VAL A 338 3.89 2.67 -28.37
C VAL A 338 2.58 3.43 -28.09
N ILE A 339 1.53 2.69 -27.77
CA ILE A 339 0.17 3.16 -27.51
C ILE A 339 -0.14 2.97 -26.03
N ARG A 340 -0.36 4.08 -25.31
CA ARG A 340 -0.93 4.07 -23.95
C ARG A 340 -2.44 4.26 -24.04
N VAL A 341 -3.19 3.46 -23.30
CA VAL A 341 -4.66 3.50 -23.31
C VAL A 341 -5.13 3.98 -21.94
N ILE A 342 -5.90 5.05 -21.91
CA ILE A 342 -6.37 5.70 -20.69
C ILE A 342 -7.89 5.80 -20.74
N ASN A 343 -8.53 5.58 -19.61
CA ASN A 343 -9.96 5.83 -19.46
C ASN A 343 -10.23 7.34 -19.42
N GLY A 344 -10.85 7.86 -20.47
CA GLY A 344 -11.24 9.25 -20.60
C GLY A 344 -12.75 9.48 -20.44
N ALA A 345 -13.49 8.49 -19.93
CA ALA A 345 -14.95 8.56 -19.85
C ALA A 345 -15.45 9.86 -19.21
N GLY A 346 -16.32 10.57 -19.93
CA GLY A 346 -16.92 11.82 -19.47
C GLY A 346 -15.99 13.04 -19.49
N ALA A 347 -14.75 12.90 -20.00
CA ALA A 347 -13.80 14.00 -20.11
C ALA A 347 -13.77 14.61 -21.52
N ILE A 348 -13.40 15.89 -21.59
CA ILE A 348 -12.95 16.53 -22.82
C ILE A 348 -11.48 16.21 -23.02
N LEU A 349 -11.09 15.77 -24.22
CA LEU A 349 -9.74 15.30 -24.53
C LEU A 349 -8.66 16.33 -24.15
N GLY A 350 -8.85 17.59 -24.54
CA GLY A 350 -7.91 18.67 -24.23
C GLY A 350 -7.73 18.90 -22.72
N THR A 351 -8.80 18.82 -21.94
CA THR A 351 -8.74 18.97 -20.47
C THR A 351 -8.03 17.78 -19.83
N LEU A 352 -8.35 16.55 -20.27
CA LEU A 352 -7.70 15.35 -19.77
C LEU A 352 -6.20 15.39 -20.03
N ARG A 353 -5.79 15.76 -21.25
CA ARG A 353 -4.38 15.91 -21.63
C ARG A 353 -3.61 16.84 -20.68
N THR A 354 -4.22 17.93 -20.21
CA THR A 354 -3.54 18.85 -19.27
C THR A 354 -3.30 18.26 -17.88
N LYS A 355 -4.07 17.24 -17.47
CA LYS A 355 -3.84 16.52 -16.21
C LYS A 355 -2.66 15.54 -16.28
N PHE A 356 -2.39 15.01 -17.47
CA PHE A 356 -1.33 14.04 -17.74
C PHE A 356 -0.01 14.70 -18.18
N VAL A 357 0.29 15.85 -17.57
CA VAL A 357 1.60 16.49 -17.72
C VAL A 357 2.56 15.83 -16.73
N GLU A 358 3.21 14.77 -17.18
CA GLU A 358 4.08 13.93 -16.35
C GLU A 358 5.53 14.42 -16.31
N ALA A 359 6.27 13.97 -15.30
CA ALA A 359 7.69 14.30 -15.17
C ALA A 359 8.49 13.75 -16.37
N PRO A 360 9.60 14.39 -16.78
CA PRO A 360 10.40 13.98 -17.95
C PRO A 360 10.94 12.54 -17.90
N ALA A 361 10.99 11.94 -16.70
CA ALA A 361 11.46 10.57 -16.48
C ALA A 361 10.37 9.49 -16.66
N ALA A 362 9.12 9.88 -16.88
CA ALA A 362 8.05 8.93 -17.20
C ALA A 362 8.32 8.28 -18.57
N LEU A 363 8.04 6.97 -18.69
CA LEU A 363 8.15 6.27 -19.96
C LEU A 363 7.15 6.86 -20.95
N GLY A 364 7.65 7.43 -22.05
CA GLY A 364 6.82 8.08 -23.06
C GLY A 364 6.09 7.06 -23.93
N ALA A 365 4.83 7.34 -24.25
CA ALA A 365 4.11 6.71 -25.35
C ALA A 365 4.14 7.63 -26.57
N ASP A 366 4.19 7.05 -27.76
CA ASP A 366 4.07 7.80 -29.02
C ASP A 366 2.63 8.30 -29.18
N ILE A 367 1.67 7.47 -28.78
CA ILE A 367 0.23 7.75 -28.85
C ILE A 367 -0.41 7.49 -27.48
N VAL A 368 -1.29 8.39 -27.06
CA VAL A 368 -2.18 8.23 -25.91
C VAL A 368 -3.63 8.23 -26.40
N VAL A 369 -4.35 7.15 -26.15
CA VAL A 369 -5.77 7.02 -26.49
C VAL A 369 -6.60 7.23 -25.24
N ALA A 370 -7.37 8.32 -25.20
CA ALA A 370 -8.32 8.60 -24.14
C ALA A 370 -9.69 8.02 -24.49
N VAL A 371 -9.92 6.77 -24.09
CA VAL A 371 -11.11 6.01 -24.45
C VAL A 371 -12.33 6.57 -23.71
N GLY A 372 -13.37 6.93 -24.45
CA GLY A 372 -14.57 7.55 -23.89
C GLY A 372 -14.46 9.08 -23.66
N ALA A 373 -13.31 9.69 -23.97
CA ALA A 373 -13.21 11.15 -24.04
C ALA A 373 -13.84 11.68 -25.33
N THR A 374 -14.28 12.94 -25.30
CA THR A 374 -14.76 13.66 -26.49
C THR A 374 -13.71 14.67 -26.95
N ASP A 375 -13.32 14.60 -28.23
CA ASP A 375 -12.58 15.68 -28.87
C ASP A 375 -13.54 16.74 -29.41
N LEU A 376 -13.34 17.99 -28.98
CA LEU A 376 -14.12 19.14 -29.44
C LEU A 376 -13.45 19.88 -30.60
N GLY A 377 -12.27 19.45 -31.06
CA GLY A 377 -11.47 20.13 -32.08
C GLY A 377 -10.97 21.51 -31.62
N LEU A 378 -11.06 21.80 -30.33
CA LEU A 378 -10.65 23.07 -29.74
C LEU A 378 -9.18 23.00 -29.32
N PRO A 379 -8.37 24.06 -29.55
CA PRO A 379 -7.02 24.11 -29.02
C PRO A 379 -7.07 24.07 -27.48
N GLY A 380 -6.42 23.09 -26.86
CA GLY A 380 -6.40 22.90 -25.40
C GLY A 380 -5.84 24.09 -24.61
N ASN A 381 -5.14 25.03 -25.27
CA ASN A 381 -4.79 26.33 -24.72
C ASN A 381 -4.61 27.37 -25.86
N VAL A 382 -4.99 28.62 -25.61
CA VAL A 382 -4.78 29.77 -26.54
C VAL A 382 -3.37 30.36 -26.37
N VAL A 383 -2.68 30.01 -25.28
CA VAL A 383 -1.31 30.43 -24.99
C VAL A 383 -0.29 29.50 -25.69
N ARG A 384 0.88 30.03 -26.03
CA ARG A 384 2.00 29.29 -26.64
C ARG A 384 2.26 27.96 -25.92
N ARG A 385 2.19 26.86 -26.66
CA ARG A 385 2.42 25.48 -26.19
C ARG A 385 3.77 25.32 -25.50
N GLY A 386 3.78 24.41 -24.54
CA GLY A 386 4.96 24.00 -23.79
C GLY A 386 5.88 23.09 -24.61
N ARG A 387 6.76 22.36 -23.93
CA ARG A 387 7.55 21.27 -24.53
C ARG A 387 7.55 20.08 -23.58
N VAL A 388 7.51 18.88 -24.15
CA VAL A 388 7.68 17.64 -23.39
C VAL A 388 9.03 17.68 -22.69
N GLY A 389 9.04 17.36 -21.39
CA GLY A 389 10.25 17.38 -20.57
C GLY A 389 10.75 18.75 -20.12
N ASP A 390 10.04 19.84 -20.44
CA ASP A 390 10.40 21.21 -20.01
C ASP A 390 9.97 21.47 -18.57
N VAL A 391 10.85 22.05 -17.75
CA VAL A 391 10.57 22.37 -16.33
C VAL A 391 9.73 23.65 -16.20
N VAL A 392 9.85 24.59 -17.14
CA VAL A 392 9.24 25.92 -17.09
C VAL A 392 7.84 25.93 -17.73
N ARG A 393 7.64 25.15 -18.80
CA ARG A 393 6.34 24.96 -19.47
C ARG A 393 6.18 23.53 -19.96
N PRO A 394 5.93 22.57 -19.06
CA PRO A 394 5.77 21.18 -19.44
C PRO A 394 4.51 20.98 -20.29
N GLU A 395 4.56 20.01 -21.20
CA GLU A 395 3.41 19.55 -22.00
C GLU A 395 3.34 18.02 -21.92
N ALA A 396 2.11 17.48 -21.97
CA ALA A 396 1.89 16.04 -22.00
C ALA A 396 2.56 15.41 -23.22
N GLY A 397 3.25 14.30 -23.00
CA GLY A 397 3.90 13.51 -24.04
C GLY A 397 2.90 12.79 -24.94
N GLY A 398 3.38 12.36 -26.11
CA GLY A 398 2.61 11.61 -27.10
C GLY A 398 1.57 12.43 -27.87
N GLU A 399 1.05 11.83 -28.92
CA GLU A 399 -0.11 12.31 -29.66
C GLU A 399 -1.40 11.80 -29.00
N TRP A 400 -2.33 12.70 -28.70
CA TRP A 400 -3.55 12.35 -27.96
C TRP A 400 -4.73 12.22 -28.91
N PHE A 401 -5.43 11.09 -28.83
CA PHE A 401 -6.62 10.80 -29.62
C PHE A 401 -7.79 10.38 -28.75
N ASP A 402 -9.01 10.69 -29.20
CA ASP A 402 -10.18 9.94 -28.78
C ASP A 402 -10.21 8.57 -29.47
N MET A 403 -11.15 7.71 -29.05
CA MET A 403 -11.21 6.33 -29.56
C MET A 403 -11.42 6.28 -31.09
N GLN A 404 -12.27 7.13 -31.65
CA GLN A 404 -12.58 7.11 -33.08
C GLN A 404 -11.37 7.54 -33.92
N SER A 405 -10.69 8.61 -33.51
CA SER A 405 -9.51 9.11 -34.20
C SER A 405 -8.34 8.12 -34.08
N ALA A 406 -8.19 7.47 -32.93
CA ALA A 406 -7.17 6.43 -32.73
C ALA A 406 -7.39 5.22 -33.66
N ARG A 407 -8.64 4.77 -33.83
CA ARG A 407 -8.96 3.67 -34.77
C ARG A 407 -8.58 4.02 -36.20
N ALA A 408 -8.88 5.24 -36.64
CA ALA A 408 -8.49 5.72 -37.97
C ALA A 408 -6.97 5.79 -38.14
N GLU A 409 -6.26 6.31 -37.13
CA GLU A 409 -4.80 6.47 -37.14
C GLU A 409 -4.04 5.12 -37.08
N LEU A 410 -4.59 4.15 -36.35
CA LEU A 410 -3.99 2.82 -36.18
C LEU A 410 -4.46 1.81 -37.22
N ASN A 411 -5.50 2.15 -37.99
CA ASN A 411 -6.17 1.29 -38.97
C ASN A 411 -6.73 -0.01 -38.34
N ILE A 412 -7.50 0.13 -37.26
CA ILE A 412 -8.09 -0.98 -36.46
C ILE A 412 -9.60 -0.86 -36.19
#